data_AF-A0A7X8LMQ6-F1
#
_entry.id   AF-A0A7X8LMQ6-F1
#
_cell.length_a   1.000
_cell.length_b   1.000
_cell.length_c   1.000
_cell.angle_alpha   90.00
_cell.angle_beta   90.00
_cell.angle_gamma   90.00
#
_symmetry.space_group_name_H-M   'P 1'
#
loop_
_entity.id
_entity.type
_entity.pdbx_description
1 polymer ?
#
loop_
_entity_poly.entity_id
_entity_poly.type
_entity_poly.pdbx_seq_one_letter_code
_entity_poly.pdbx_strand_id
1 'polypeptide(L)'
;MSHYAVVISAVEGKGGTWSGAIENLKNGWVPMYVREAEAIPDGNRALIRRGIPGLILDSFNSEQRLMSVFNAKKDERGFSSSKSETNELPYETKTLETGRGSSIESEVHETEIIDDLFEVVWPYIQNALMLAQESSSKALAEQFKVNKKQMDSWLQQALLLGRIEKLSKPVRYRLLFIDKDENYQPSLHFDLDEQKM
;
A
#
# COMPACT_ATOMS: atom_id res chain seq x y z
N MET A 1 -17.15 3.12 -1.12
CA MET A 1 -17.17 2.26 -2.33
C MET A 1 -15.83 1.58 -2.44
N SER A 2 -15.78 0.34 -2.95
CA SER A 2 -14.54 -0.39 -3.18
C SER A 2 -13.92 0.01 -4.54
N HIS A 3 -12.60 -0.03 -4.66
CA HIS A 3 -11.91 0.17 -5.95
C HIS A 3 -11.69 -1.14 -6.73
N TYR A 4 -11.71 -2.28 -6.02
CA TYR A 4 -11.48 -3.61 -6.56
C TYR A 4 -12.40 -4.62 -5.87
N ALA A 5 -12.64 -5.76 -6.53
CA ALA A 5 -13.31 -6.92 -5.94
C ALA A 5 -12.43 -8.16 -6.02
N VAL A 6 -12.44 -8.98 -4.97
CA VAL A 6 -11.73 -10.27 -4.93
C VAL A 6 -12.70 -11.36 -4.45
N VAL A 7 -12.86 -12.40 -5.27
CA VAL A 7 -13.65 -13.58 -4.92
C VAL A 7 -12.75 -14.64 -4.30
N ILE A 8 -12.91 -14.90 -3.00
CA ILE A 8 -12.13 -15.91 -2.28
C ILE A 8 -12.75 -17.31 -2.44
N SER A 9 -14.08 -17.41 -2.35
CA SER A 9 -14.82 -18.68 -2.41
C SER A 9 -16.24 -18.44 -2.91
N ALA A 10 -16.63 -19.17 -3.95
CA ALA A 10 -17.98 -19.15 -4.52
C ALA A 10 -18.44 -20.56 -4.88
N VAL A 11 -19.75 -20.77 -4.87
CA VAL A 11 -20.36 -21.99 -5.41
C VAL A 11 -21.03 -21.64 -6.74
N GLU A 12 -20.81 -22.44 -7.78
CA GLU A 12 -21.39 -22.17 -9.09
C GLU A 12 -22.92 -22.15 -9.02
N GLY A 13 -23.52 -21.10 -9.59
CA GLY A 13 -24.96 -20.94 -9.70
C GLY A 13 -25.70 -20.53 -8.42
N LYS A 14 -25.04 -20.41 -7.25
CA LYS A 14 -25.75 -20.11 -5.99
C LYS A 14 -24.92 -19.31 -4.98
N GLY A 15 -25.66 -18.60 -4.11
CA GLY A 15 -25.10 -17.84 -3.00
C GLY A 15 -24.72 -16.40 -3.35
N GLY A 16 -24.56 -15.56 -2.33
CA GLY A 16 -24.33 -14.12 -2.50
C GLY A 16 -23.04 -13.78 -3.25
N THR A 17 -21.95 -14.49 -2.98
CA THR A 17 -20.67 -14.25 -3.67
C THR A 17 -20.77 -14.52 -5.17
N TRP A 18 -21.45 -15.61 -5.57
CA TRP A 18 -21.65 -15.92 -6.98
C TRP A 18 -22.50 -14.85 -7.65
N SER A 19 -23.65 -14.52 -7.07
CA SER A 19 -24.56 -13.51 -7.62
C SER A 19 -23.87 -12.16 -7.76
N GLY A 20 -23.14 -11.71 -6.74
CA GLY A 20 -22.39 -10.45 -6.77
C GLY A 20 -21.26 -10.46 -7.81
N ALA A 21 -20.54 -11.57 -7.96
CA ALA A 21 -19.50 -11.70 -8.98
C ALA A 21 -20.07 -11.65 -10.40
N ILE A 22 -21.19 -12.32 -10.66
CA ILE A 22 -21.87 -12.29 -11.96
C ILE A 22 -22.43 -10.89 -12.25
N GLU A 23 -22.99 -10.23 -11.25
CA GLU A 23 -23.49 -8.86 -11.39
C GLU A 23 -22.37 -7.87 -11.68
N ASN A 24 -21.24 -7.97 -10.96
CA ASN A 24 -20.08 -7.13 -11.23
C ASN A 24 -19.46 -7.43 -12.60
N LEU A 25 -19.43 -8.69 -13.04
CA LEU A 25 -18.98 -9.07 -14.39
C LEU A 25 -19.89 -8.49 -15.48
N LYS A 26 -21.21 -8.47 -15.26
CA LYS A 26 -22.19 -7.93 -16.22
C LYS A 26 -22.09 -6.42 -16.35
N ASN A 27 -21.96 -5.71 -15.23
CA ASN A 27 -22.01 -4.25 -15.20
C ASN A 27 -20.63 -3.58 -15.24
N GLY A 28 -19.56 -4.33 -14.97
CA GLY A 28 -18.20 -3.82 -14.94
C GLY A 28 -17.96 -2.74 -13.89
N TRP A 29 -18.61 -2.82 -12.71
CA TRP A 29 -18.53 -1.74 -11.71
C TRP A 29 -17.12 -1.54 -11.17
N VAL A 30 -16.42 -2.63 -10.87
CA VAL A 30 -15.02 -2.61 -10.45
C VAL A 30 -14.25 -3.75 -11.10
N PRO A 31 -12.94 -3.58 -11.35
CA PRO A 31 -12.08 -4.70 -11.72
C PRO A 31 -12.15 -5.80 -10.65
N MET A 32 -12.25 -7.05 -11.11
CA MET A 32 -12.47 -8.20 -10.25
C MET A 32 -11.47 -9.30 -10.51
N TYR A 33 -11.04 -9.96 -9.44
CA TYR A 33 -10.12 -11.08 -9.45
C TYR A 33 -10.72 -12.26 -8.68
N VAL A 34 -10.33 -13.48 -9.02
CA VAL A 34 -10.78 -14.71 -8.34
C VAL A 34 -9.58 -15.42 -7.77
N ARG A 35 -9.62 -15.87 -6.52
CA ARG A 35 -8.57 -16.72 -5.94
C ARG A 35 -8.36 -17.95 -6.82
N GLU A 36 -7.13 -18.13 -7.27
CA GLU A 36 -6.66 -19.25 -8.08
C GLU A 36 -5.66 -20.07 -7.25
N ALA A 37 -5.91 -21.37 -7.15
CA ALA A 37 -5.04 -22.37 -6.52
C ALA A 37 -5.42 -23.75 -7.05
N GLU A 38 -4.60 -24.77 -6.79
CA GLU A 38 -4.86 -26.15 -7.22
C GLU A 38 -6.19 -26.67 -6.66
N ALA A 39 -6.45 -26.41 -5.38
CA ALA A 39 -7.71 -26.74 -4.71
C ALA A 39 -8.55 -25.48 -4.46
N ILE A 40 -9.51 -25.20 -5.35
CA ILE A 40 -10.49 -24.12 -5.21
C ILE A 40 -11.93 -24.62 -5.39
N PRO A 41 -12.94 -23.91 -4.87
CA PRO A 41 -14.35 -24.24 -5.12
C PRO A 41 -14.72 -24.19 -6.61
N ASP A 42 -15.73 -24.97 -7.01
CA ASP A 42 -16.26 -25.03 -8.37
C ASP A 42 -16.69 -23.66 -8.90
N GLY A 43 -17.27 -22.82 -8.04
CA GLY A 43 -17.65 -21.46 -8.41
C GLY A 43 -16.44 -20.59 -8.79
N ASN A 44 -15.30 -20.74 -8.13
CA ASN A 44 -14.09 -20.01 -8.51
C ASN A 44 -13.59 -20.45 -9.89
N ARG A 45 -13.50 -21.78 -10.14
CA ARG A 45 -13.14 -22.30 -11.48
C ARG A 45 -14.08 -21.77 -12.56
N ALA A 46 -15.37 -21.75 -12.25
CA ALA A 46 -16.41 -21.29 -13.16
C ALA A 46 -16.33 -19.78 -13.46
N LEU A 47 -15.92 -18.95 -12.50
CA LEU A 47 -15.68 -17.53 -12.70
C LEU A 47 -14.41 -17.26 -13.52
N ILE A 48 -13.33 -18.03 -13.29
CA ILE A 48 -12.11 -17.95 -14.09
C ILE A 48 -12.38 -18.34 -15.56
N ARG A 49 -13.13 -19.44 -15.79
CA ARG A 49 -13.59 -19.83 -17.14
C ARG A 49 -14.43 -18.76 -17.84
N ARG A 50 -15.07 -17.87 -17.09
CA ARG A 50 -15.85 -16.73 -17.61
C ARG A 50 -14.97 -15.50 -17.92
N GLY A 51 -13.64 -15.63 -17.83
CA GLY A 51 -12.69 -14.60 -18.23
C GLY A 51 -12.20 -13.71 -17.10
N ILE A 52 -12.68 -13.92 -15.87
CA ILE A 52 -12.23 -13.16 -14.69
C ILE A 52 -10.81 -13.61 -14.34
N PRO A 53 -9.83 -12.70 -14.23
CA PRO A 53 -8.45 -13.08 -13.95
C PRO A 53 -8.30 -13.81 -12.61
N GLY A 54 -7.56 -14.91 -12.64
CA GLY A 54 -7.15 -15.61 -11.43
C GLY A 54 -6.09 -14.84 -10.65
N LEU A 55 -6.07 -15.05 -9.33
CA LEU A 55 -5.17 -14.43 -8.38
C LEU A 55 -4.53 -15.52 -7.53
N ILE A 56 -3.26 -15.82 -7.81
CA ILE A 56 -2.46 -16.78 -7.06
C ILE A 56 -2.02 -16.10 -5.78
N LEU A 57 -2.62 -16.46 -4.64
CA LEU A 57 -2.31 -15.82 -3.34
C LEU A 57 -0.95 -16.25 -2.78
N ASP A 58 -0.44 -17.41 -3.19
CA ASP A 58 0.83 -17.94 -2.70
C ASP A 58 2.04 -17.26 -3.38
N SER A 59 1.82 -16.49 -4.45
CA SER A 59 2.88 -15.71 -5.12
C SER A 59 3.15 -14.36 -4.44
N PHE A 60 2.33 -13.96 -3.46
CA PHE A 60 2.54 -12.73 -2.73
C PHE A 60 3.63 -12.96 -1.67
N ASN A 61 4.82 -12.44 -1.92
CA ASN A 61 5.80 -12.24 -0.86
C ASN A 61 5.49 -10.93 -0.11
N SER A 62 6.09 -10.73 1.06
CA SER A 62 5.90 -9.52 1.89
C SER A 62 6.27 -8.21 1.19
N GLU A 63 6.98 -8.28 0.06
CA GLU A 63 7.44 -7.14 -0.73
C GLU A 63 6.46 -6.74 -1.84
N GLN A 64 5.63 -7.67 -2.33
CA GLN A 64 4.64 -7.42 -3.36
C GLN A 64 3.36 -6.83 -2.75
N ARG A 65 3.26 -5.49 -2.80
CA ARG A 65 2.01 -4.80 -2.47
C ARG A 65 0.89 -5.30 -3.39
N LEU A 66 -0.26 -5.62 -2.82
CA LEU A 66 -1.46 -6.08 -3.55
C LEU A 66 -1.85 -5.14 -4.72
N MET A 67 -1.50 -3.85 -4.60
CA MET A 67 -1.70 -2.83 -5.63
C MET A 67 -0.80 -3.00 -6.85
N SER A 68 0.42 -3.52 -6.73
CA SER A 68 1.29 -3.77 -7.88
C SER A 68 0.72 -4.88 -8.76
N VAL A 69 0.16 -5.92 -8.15
CA VAL A 69 -0.50 -7.03 -8.86
C VAL A 69 -1.77 -6.56 -9.57
N PHE A 70 -2.55 -5.67 -8.95
CA PHE A 70 -3.77 -5.13 -9.57
C PHE A 70 -3.48 -4.12 -10.68
N ASN A 71 -2.40 -3.35 -10.56
CA ASN A 71 -2.00 -2.39 -11.58
C ASN A 71 -1.31 -3.06 -12.77
N ALA A 72 -0.45 -4.07 -12.54
CA ALA A 72 0.20 -4.83 -13.61
C ALA A 72 -0.81 -5.55 -14.53
N LYS A 73 -1.91 -6.07 -13.95
CA LYS A 73 -2.99 -6.71 -14.72
C LYS A 73 -3.94 -5.73 -15.41
N LYS A 74 -3.82 -4.43 -15.13
CA LYS A 74 -4.59 -3.38 -15.81
C LYS A 74 -4.02 -3.07 -17.21
N ASP A 75 -2.71 -3.25 -17.38
CA ASP A 75 -2.01 -2.95 -18.63
C ASP A 75 -2.08 -4.09 -19.66
N GLU A 76 -2.27 -5.35 -19.22
CA GLU A 76 -2.37 -6.49 -20.14
C GLU A 76 -3.74 -6.64 -20.80
N ARG A 77 -4.80 -6.05 -20.24
CA ARG A 77 -6.14 -6.11 -20.84
C ARG A 77 -6.86 -4.80 -20.62
N GLY A 78 -6.75 -3.92 -21.62
CA GLY A 78 -7.57 -2.74 -21.75
C GLY A 78 -9.03 -3.08 -21.48
N PHE A 79 -9.56 -2.61 -20.36
CA PHE A 79 -10.98 -2.46 -20.14
C PHE A 79 -11.46 -1.33 -21.06
N SER A 80 -11.52 -1.63 -22.35
CA SER A 80 -12.02 -0.73 -23.37
C SER A 80 -13.40 -1.21 -23.78
N SER A 81 -14.39 -0.42 -23.40
CA SER A 81 -15.72 -0.44 -24.00
C SER A 81 -15.57 -0.11 -25.49
N SER A 82 -15.47 -1.12 -26.36
CA SER A 82 -15.69 -0.97 -27.81
C SER A 82 -15.92 -2.33 -28.47
N LYS A 83 -17.06 -2.47 -29.14
CA LYS A 83 -17.36 -3.56 -30.07
C LYS A 83 -16.39 -3.52 -31.26
N SER A 84 -15.94 -4.68 -31.74
CA SER A 84 -15.94 -5.11 -33.16
C SER A 84 -15.17 -6.42 -33.36
N GLU A 85 -15.55 -7.12 -34.42
CA GLU A 85 -15.37 -8.54 -34.76
C GLU A 85 -14.00 -8.96 -35.33
N THR A 86 -13.73 -10.27 -35.20
CA THR A 86 -13.01 -11.21 -36.11
C THR A 86 -11.57 -10.87 -36.59
N ASN A 87 -10.57 -11.70 -36.31
CA ASN A 87 -10.23 -12.96 -37.02
C ASN A 87 -8.83 -13.49 -36.59
N GLU A 88 -8.77 -14.81 -36.43
CA GLU A 88 -7.68 -15.78 -36.68
C GLU A 88 -6.19 -15.47 -36.37
N LEU A 89 -5.64 -16.32 -35.49
CA LEU A 89 -4.24 -16.79 -35.40
C LEU A 89 -3.77 -17.40 -36.75
N PRO A 90 -2.45 -17.51 -37.08
CA PRO A 90 -1.60 -18.42 -36.29
C PRO A 90 -0.03 -18.48 -36.40
N TYR A 91 0.57 -19.27 -35.44
CA TYR A 91 1.89 -19.99 -35.33
C TYR A 91 3.17 -19.33 -35.93
N GLU A 92 4.41 -19.41 -35.39
CA GLU A 92 5.17 -20.54 -34.83
C GLU A 92 6.53 -20.05 -34.23
N THR A 93 7.21 -20.99 -33.56
CA THR A 93 8.48 -20.99 -32.77
C THR A 93 9.80 -20.63 -33.48
N LYS A 94 10.86 -20.16 -32.77
CA LYS A 94 12.07 -20.95 -32.33
C LYS A 94 13.32 -20.10 -31.89
N THR A 95 13.80 -20.40 -30.67
CA THR A 95 15.20 -20.61 -30.14
C THR A 95 16.39 -19.63 -30.28
N LEU A 96 16.94 -19.30 -29.09
CA LEU A 96 18.34 -19.37 -28.58
C LEU A 96 19.46 -18.47 -29.17
N GLU A 97 20.10 -17.65 -28.33
CA GLU A 97 21.44 -17.94 -27.74
C GLU A 97 21.93 -16.87 -26.73
N THR A 98 22.36 -17.40 -25.57
CA THR A 98 23.56 -17.13 -24.77
C THR A 98 24.37 -15.83 -24.98
N GLY A 99 24.57 -15.06 -23.89
CA GLY A 99 25.48 -13.92 -23.89
C GLY A 99 25.73 -13.24 -22.54
N ARG A 100 26.45 -13.93 -21.64
CA ARG A 100 27.56 -13.40 -20.83
C ARG A 100 27.38 -12.06 -20.09
N GLY A 101 27.18 -12.19 -18.77
CA GLY A 101 27.87 -11.45 -17.70
C GLY A 101 28.07 -9.93 -17.85
N SER A 102 27.34 -9.20 -17.01
CA SER A 102 27.94 -8.05 -16.33
C SER A 102 27.41 -8.01 -14.91
N SER A 103 28.30 -8.31 -13.97
CA SER A 103 28.17 -7.98 -12.57
C SER A 103 27.88 -6.48 -12.48
N ILE A 104 26.69 -6.13 -12.00
CA ILE A 104 26.45 -4.83 -11.42
C ILE A 104 26.13 -5.12 -9.97
N GLU A 105 27.01 -4.59 -9.13
CA GLU A 105 27.03 -4.70 -7.69
C GLU A 105 25.66 -4.34 -7.13
N SER A 106 25.15 -5.25 -6.31
CA SER A 106 23.91 -5.10 -5.58
C SER A 106 24.09 -4.01 -4.53
N GLU A 107 23.63 -2.80 -4.84
CA GLU A 107 23.18 -1.91 -3.76
C GLU A 107 21.87 -2.49 -3.23
N VAL A 108 22.03 -3.34 -2.23
CA VAL A 108 20.94 -3.84 -1.40
C VAL A 108 20.42 -2.62 -0.64
N HIS A 109 19.45 -1.91 -1.21
CA HIS A 109 18.57 -1.08 -0.40
C HIS A 109 17.71 -2.04 0.39
N GLU A 110 18.27 -2.45 1.53
CA GLU A 110 17.57 -3.14 2.61
C GLU A 110 16.33 -2.31 2.90
N THR A 111 15.18 -2.79 2.43
CA THR A 111 13.92 -2.09 2.68
C THR A 111 13.68 -2.24 4.16
N GLU A 112 13.98 -1.19 4.93
CA GLU A 112 13.77 -1.17 6.38
C GLU A 112 12.32 -1.58 6.64
N ILE A 113 12.15 -2.74 7.26
CA ILE A 113 10.84 -3.23 7.67
C ILE A 113 10.37 -2.30 8.78
N ILE A 114 9.42 -1.43 8.45
CA ILE A 114 8.80 -0.53 9.41
C ILE A 114 7.84 -1.35 10.28
N ASP A 115 8.34 -1.80 11.44
CA ASP A 115 7.54 -2.53 12.43
C ASP A 115 6.70 -1.58 13.30
N ASP A 116 7.14 -0.33 13.47
CA ASP A 116 6.45 0.68 14.29
C ASP A 116 6.17 1.95 13.49
N LEU A 117 4.88 2.28 13.35
CA LEU A 117 4.44 3.49 12.65
C LEU A 117 4.88 4.76 13.38
N PHE A 118 5.22 4.70 14.67
CA PHE A 118 5.74 5.83 15.43
C PHE A 118 6.92 6.51 14.73
N GLU A 119 7.90 5.75 14.23
CA GLU A 119 9.09 6.32 13.59
C GLU A 119 8.76 6.98 12.24
N VAL A 120 7.71 6.53 11.56
CA VAL A 120 7.23 7.17 10.32
C VAL A 120 6.51 8.48 10.61
N VAL A 121 5.68 8.53 11.66
CA VAL A 121 4.89 9.74 11.96
C VAL A 121 5.67 10.76 12.77
N TRP A 122 6.73 10.34 13.46
CA TRP A 122 7.52 11.17 14.34
C TRP A 122 8.08 12.43 13.67
N PRO A 123 8.69 12.39 12.47
CA PRO A 123 9.21 13.60 11.81
C PRO A 123 8.16 14.69 11.62
N TYR A 124 6.90 14.32 11.37
CA TYR A 124 5.80 15.27 11.21
C TYR A 124 5.39 15.89 12.55
N ILE A 125 5.29 15.08 13.60
CA ILE A 125 4.99 15.57 14.96
C ILE A 125 6.12 16.48 15.46
N GLN A 126 7.38 16.07 15.22
CA GLN A 126 8.57 16.85 15.53
C GLN A 126 8.55 18.20 14.82
N ASN A 127 8.29 18.22 13.51
CA ASN A 127 8.23 19.46 12.75
C ASN A 127 7.10 20.39 13.27
N ALA A 128 5.93 19.84 13.60
CA ALA A 128 4.85 20.64 14.19
C ALA A 128 5.24 21.25 15.54
N LEU A 129 5.96 20.51 16.40
CA LEU A 129 6.46 21.02 17.68
C LEU A 129 7.61 22.02 17.50
N MET A 130 8.43 21.85 16.47
CA MET A 130 9.48 22.80 16.11
C MET A 130 8.88 24.14 15.68
N LEU A 131 7.88 24.13 14.80
CA LEU A 131 7.21 25.33 14.30
C LEU A 131 6.36 26.03 15.36
N ALA A 132 5.64 25.27 16.18
CA ALA A 132 4.75 25.83 17.21
C ALA A 132 5.47 26.16 18.52
N GLN A 133 6.74 25.77 18.68
CA GLN A 133 7.53 25.80 19.92
C GLN A 133 6.99 24.91 21.05
N GLU A 134 5.67 24.89 21.28
CA GLU A 134 4.97 23.98 22.18
C GLU A 134 3.55 23.68 21.66
N SER A 135 3.03 22.49 21.94
CA SER A 135 1.65 22.16 21.60
C SER A 135 1.00 21.21 22.59
N SER A 136 -0.32 21.09 22.56
CA SER A 136 -1.03 20.06 23.33
C SER A 136 -1.35 18.85 22.46
N SER A 137 -1.48 17.68 23.08
CA SER A 137 -1.98 16.47 22.42
C SER A 137 -3.28 16.71 21.65
N LYS A 138 -4.24 17.47 22.22
CA LYS A 138 -5.51 17.78 21.55
C LYS A 138 -5.28 18.56 20.24
N ALA A 139 -4.45 19.61 20.28
CA ALA A 139 -4.18 20.44 19.11
C ALA A 139 -3.44 19.66 18.02
N LEU A 140 -2.45 18.84 18.39
CA LEU A 140 -1.74 17.98 17.44
C LEU A 140 -2.67 16.92 16.83
N ALA A 141 -3.54 16.30 17.64
CA ALA A 141 -4.51 15.33 17.17
C ALA A 141 -5.49 15.95 16.15
N GLU A 142 -5.96 17.18 16.40
CA GLU A 142 -6.81 17.94 15.48
C GLU A 142 -6.07 18.31 14.19
N GLN A 143 -4.82 18.80 14.29
CA GLN A 143 -3.98 19.18 13.16
C GLN A 143 -3.73 18.00 12.20
N PHE A 144 -3.35 16.85 12.74
CA PHE A 144 -3.07 15.65 11.96
C PHE A 144 -4.30 14.78 11.67
N LYS A 145 -5.49 15.19 12.14
CA LYS A 145 -6.75 14.45 12.01
C LYS A 145 -6.64 13.00 12.51
N VAL A 146 -5.92 12.79 13.61
CA VAL A 146 -5.74 11.49 14.25
C VAL A 146 -6.52 11.40 15.56
N ASN A 147 -6.82 10.18 16.00
CA ASN A 147 -7.46 9.99 17.29
C ASN A 147 -6.57 10.52 18.43
N LYS A 148 -7.17 11.27 19.37
CA LYS A 148 -6.43 11.84 20.50
C LYS A 148 -5.68 10.79 21.33
N LYS A 149 -6.26 9.62 21.58
CA LYS A 149 -5.58 8.54 22.34
C LYS A 149 -4.33 8.04 21.64
N GLN A 150 -4.34 8.01 20.29
CA GLN A 150 -3.18 7.63 19.51
C GLN A 150 -2.08 8.69 19.62
N MET A 151 -2.43 9.97 19.47
CA MET A 151 -1.50 11.08 19.69
C MET A 151 -0.93 11.09 21.13
N ASP A 152 -1.76 10.82 22.13
CA ASP A 152 -1.32 10.67 23.52
C ASP A 152 -0.28 9.53 23.65
N SER A 153 -0.50 8.40 22.98
CA SER A 153 0.42 7.25 23.00
C SER A 153 1.75 7.58 22.31
N TRP A 154 1.73 8.24 21.15
CA TRP A 154 2.93 8.69 20.46
C TRP A 154 3.72 9.73 21.27
N LEU A 155 3.05 10.68 21.91
CA LEU A 155 3.72 11.66 22.78
C LEU A 155 4.28 11.01 24.04
N GLN A 156 3.62 9.98 24.60
CA GLN A 156 4.19 9.18 25.68
C GLN A 156 5.45 8.43 25.25
N GLN A 157 5.46 7.84 24.05
CA GLN A 157 6.64 7.18 23.49
C GLN A 157 7.78 8.18 23.27
N ALA A 158 7.50 9.35 22.70
CA ALA A 158 8.49 10.41 22.52
C ALA A 158 9.05 10.95 23.85
N LEU A 159 8.23 11.01 24.92
CA LEU A 159 8.69 11.33 26.28
C LEU A 159 9.65 10.26 26.82
N LEU A 160 9.30 8.97 26.64
CA LEU A 160 10.14 7.85 27.08
C LEU A 160 11.49 7.83 26.36
N LEU A 161 11.50 8.20 25.07
CA LEU A 161 12.70 8.31 24.26
C LEU A 161 13.48 9.62 24.49
N GLY A 162 13.02 10.50 25.38
CA GLY A 162 13.69 11.77 25.69
C GLY A 162 13.67 12.79 24.54
N ARG A 163 12.82 12.61 23.52
CA ARG A 163 12.71 13.51 22.35
C ARG A 163 11.93 14.79 22.67
N ILE A 164 11.07 14.74 23.68
CA ILE A 164 10.24 15.85 24.13
C ILE A 164 10.23 15.93 25.65
N GLU A 165 9.85 17.09 26.16
CA GLU A 165 9.48 17.29 27.56
C GLU A 165 7.99 17.65 27.69
N LYS A 166 7.46 17.42 28.89
CA LYS A 166 6.07 17.73 29.24
C LYS A 166 6.02 18.90 30.21
N LEU A 167 5.38 19.98 29.78
CA LEU A 167 5.10 21.15 30.59
C LEU A 167 3.80 20.94 31.38
N SER A 168 3.76 21.46 32.60
CA SER A 168 2.60 21.36 33.48
C SER A 168 1.83 22.68 33.56
N LYS A 169 0.49 22.60 33.49
CA LYS A 169 -0.49 23.70 33.70
C LYS A 169 -0.40 24.87 32.67
N PRO A 170 -1.04 24.76 31.49
CA PRO A 170 -1.72 23.59 30.93
C PRO A 170 -0.72 22.54 30.44
N VAL A 171 -1.19 21.30 30.22
CA VAL A 171 -0.32 20.24 29.70
C VAL A 171 0.07 20.53 28.25
N ARG A 172 1.36 20.79 28.02
CA ARG A 172 1.96 21.03 26.71
C ARG A 172 3.21 20.16 26.55
N TYR A 173 3.63 20.00 25.31
CA TYR A 173 4.81 19.25 24.90
C TYR A 173 5.69 20.14 24.04
N ARG A 174 7.00 20.01 24.20
CA ARG A 174 8.03 20.76 23.46
C ARG A 174 9.22 19.85 23.18
N LEU A 175 9.92 20.09 22.07
CA LEU A 175 11.14 19.37 21.73
C LEU A 175 12.24 19.60 22.77
N LEU A 176 12.92 18.52 23.13
CA LEU A 176 14.11 18.57 23.95
C LEU A 176 15.32 18.64 23.00
N PHE A 177 15.93 19.81 22.89
CA PHE A 177 17.16 19.97 22.12
C PHE A 177 18.31 19.47 22.98
N ILE A 178 18.83 18.28 22.68
CA ILE A 178 20.08 17.81 23.27
C ILE A 178 21.20 18.57 22.53
N ASP A 179 21.96 19.37 23.27
CA ASP A 179 23.16 20.01 22.73
C ASP A 179 24.17 18.93 22.30
N LYS A 180 24.35 18.83 20.98
CA LYS A 180 25.50 18.28 20.23
C LYS A 180 26.02 16.88 20.62
N ASP A 181 25.72 15.92 19.75
CA ASP A 181 26.76 15.08 19.15
C ASP A 181 26.67 15.21 17.63
N GLU A 182 27.83 15.35 16.97
CA GLU A 182 28.07 15.77 15.58
C GLU A 182 27.56 14.82 14.47
N ASN A 183 26.57 13.97 14.73
CA ASN A 183 26.11 12.95 13.79
C ASN A 183 24.58 12.83 13.64
N TYR A 184 23.84 13.90 13.94
CA TYR A 184 22.44 13.96 13.51
C TYR A 184 22.37 14.38 12.03
N GLN A 185 22.36 13.40 11.14
CA GLN A 185 21.82 13.58 9.79
C GLN A 185 20.29 13.54 9.92
N PRO A 186 19.55 14.64 9.72
CA PRO A 186 18.13 14.52 9.45
C PRO A 186 18.04 13.73 8.14
N SER A 187 17.53 12.51 8.20
CA SER A 187 17.34 11.68 7.01
C SER A 187 16.56 12.48 5.97
N LEU A 188 17.27 12.78 4.87
CA LEU A 188 16.79 13.43 3.68
C LEU A 188 15.66 12.60 3.07
N HIS A 189 14.41 12.96 3.39
CA HIS A 189 13.28 12.82 2.47
C HIS A 189 12.18 13.78 2.91
N PHE A 190 12.45 15.08 2.73
CA PHE A 190 11.43 16.12 2.69
C PHE A 190 11.58 16.89 1.38
N ASP A 191 11.33 16.19 0.26
CA ASP A 191 10.87 16.85 -0.96
C ASP A 191 9.34 16.82 -0.93
N LEU A 192 8.76 17.79 -0.22
CA LEU A 192 7.42 18.24 -0.57
C LEU A 192 7.62 19.41 -1.52
N ASP A 193 7.37 19.15 -2.80
CA ASP A 193 7.25 20.11 -3.88
C ASP A 193 6.50 21.36 -3.42
N GLU A 194 7.24 22.43 -3.13
CA GLU A 194 6.76 23.78 -3.39
C GLU A 194 6.74 23.98 -4.91
N GLN A 195 5.68 23.50 -5.56
CA GLN A 195 5.27 24.02 -6.86
C GLN A 195 4.04 24.92 -6.71
N LYS A 196 4.37 26.21 -6.58
CA LYS A 196 3.81 27.34 -7.33
C LYS A 196 2.28 27.46 -7.48
N MET A 197 1.81 28.57 -6.90
CA MET A 197 0.69 29.46 -7.24
C MET A 197 -0.52 29.43 -6.31
#